data_AF-A0A949HMS5-F1
#
_entry.id   AF-A0A949HMS5-F1
#
_cell.length_a   1.000
_cell.length_b   1.000
_cell.length_c   1.000
_cell.angle_alpha   90.00
_cell.angle_beta   90.00
_cell.angle_gamma   90.00
#
_symmetry.space_group_name_H-M   'P 1'
#
loop_
_entity.id
_entity.type
_entity.pdbx_description
1 polymer ?
#
loop_
_entity_poly.entity_id
_entity_poly.type
_entity_poly.pdbx_seq_one_letter_code
_entity_poly.pdbx_strand_id
1 'polypeptide(L)' 'MALKIEVHDEIATQRRPACISIYDGNELVQVIVAEIKQEKGADNGKYGVVKITHIHNIP' A
#
# COMPACT_ATOMS: atom_id res chain seq x y z
N MET A 1 21.10 -5.08 -8.99
CA MET A 1 19.66 -5.12 -9.32
C MET A 1 18.99 -4.03 -8.52
N ALA A 2 18.17 -3.20 -9.16
CA ALA A 2 17.46 -2.11 -8.50
C ALA A 2 15.96 -2.37 -8.66
N LEU A 3 15.25 -2.51 -7.53
CA LEU A 3 13.81 -2.66 -7.51
C LEU A 3 13.18 -1.27 -7.71
N LYS A 4 12.24 -1.16 -8.65
CA LYS A 4 11.43 0.04 -8.83
C LYS A 4 10.10 -0.17 -8.11
N ILE A 5 9.76 0.75 -7.22
CA ILE A 5 8.51 0.72 -6.46
C ILE A 5 7.68 1.92 -6.88
N GLU A 6 6.46 1.68 -7.34
CA GLU A 6 5.50 2.72 -7.66
C GLU A 6 4.31 2.66 -6.69
N VAL A 7 4.02 3.77 -6.02
CA VAL A 7 2.88 3.91 -5.11
C VAL A 7 1.86 4.80 -5.80
N HIS A 8 0.66 4.28 -6.01
CA HIS A 8 -0.35 4.95 -6.85
C HIS A 8 -1.40 5.74 -6.05
N ASP A 9 -1.25 5.88 -4.72
CA ASP A 9 -2.20 6.59 -3.86
C ASP A 9 -1.54 7.35 -2.71
N GLU A 10 -2.01 8.59 -2.44
CA GLU A 10 -1.61 9.40 -1.29
C GLU A 10 -2.69 9.44 -0.21
N ILE A 11 -2.26 9.43 1.06
CA ILE A 11 -3.12 9.59 2.23
C ILE A 11 -3.69 11.02 2.24
N ALA A 12 -4.93 11.19 1.77
CA ALA A 12 -5.84 12.26 2.23
C ALA A 12 -7.20 12.27 1.51
N THR A 13 -7.32 11.73 0.30
CA THR A 13 -8.40 12.18 -0.60
C THR A 13 -9.44 11.15 -0.99
N GLN A 14 -9.19 9.84 -0.91
CA GLN A 14 -10.16 8.84 -1.38
C GLN A 14 -10.25 7.58 -0.52
N ARG A 15 -11.46 7.03 -0.39
CA ARG A 15 -11.77 5.71 0.20
C ARG A 15 -11.19 4.53 -0.62
N ARG A 16 -10.13 4.73 -1.39
CA ARG A 16 -9.55 3.70 -2.26
C ARG A 16 -8.35 3.06 -1.57
N PRO A 17 -8.18 1.74 -1.70
CA PRO A 17 -7.00 1.07 -1.20
C PRO A 17 -5.78 1.57 -1.98
N ALA A 18 -4.67 1.82 -1.28
CA ALA A 18 -3.39 2.12 -1.86
C ALA A 18 -2.85 0.92 -2.64
N CYS A 19 -2.45 1.15 -3.88
CA CYS A 19 -1.81 0.13 -4.71
C CYS A 19 -0.30 0.39 -4.83
N ILE A 20 0.49 -0.65 -4.57
CA ILE A 20 1.95 -0.63 -4.70
C ILE A 20 2.34 -1.66 -5.74
N SER A 21 2.98 -1.21 -6.81
CA SER A 21 3.51 -2.05 -7.88
C SER A 21 5.04 -2.16 -7.73
N ILE A 22 5.55 -3.38 -7.67
CA ILE A 22 6.97 -3.69 -7.52
C ILE A 22 7.48 -4.29 -8.82
N TYR A 23 8.52 -3.69 -9.38
CA TYR A 23 9.16 -4.11 -10.61
C TYR A 23 10.61 -4.53 -10.38
N ASP A 24 11.01 -5.63 -11.00
CA ASP A 24 12.42 -6.00 -11.17
C ASP A 24 12.85 -5.66 -12.60
N GLY A 25 13.69 -4.62 -12.73
CA GLY A 25 13.95 -4.00 -14.03
C GLY A 25 12.69 -3.38 -14.62
N ASN A 26 12.16 -3.98 -15.70
CA ASN A 26 10.94 -3.54 -16.39
C ASN A 26 9.75 -4.50 -16.16
N GLU A 27 9.94 -5.60 -15.44
CA GLU A 27 8.92 -6.62 -15.24
C GLU A 27 8.20 -6.39 -13.92
N LEU A 28 6.86 -6.36 -13.97
CA LEU A 28 6.03 -6.28 -12.76
C LEU A 28 6.04 -7.65 -12.07
N VAL A 29 6.63 -7.72 -10.88
CA VAL A 29 6.80 -8.98 -10.14
C VAL A 29 5.79 -9.12 -9.01
N GLN A 30 5.31 -8.00 -8.46
CA GLN A 30 4.39 -8.03 -7.34
C GLN A 30 3.48 -6.81 -7.30
N VAL A 31 2.23 -7.03 -6.89
CA VAL A 31 1.26 -5.97 -6.59
C VAL A 31 0.78 -6.15 -5.17
N ILE A 32 0.88 -5.09 -4.36
CA ILE A 32 0.42 -5.06 -2.97
C ILE A 32 -0.72 -4.05 -2.86
N VAL A 33 -1.82 -4.50 -2.28
CA VAL A 33 -3.00 -3.65 -2.01
C VAL A 33 -3.07 -3.42 -0.51
N ALA A 34 -3.06 -2.16 -0.09
CA ALA A 34 -3.14 -1.76 1.31
C ALA A 34 -4.30 -0.79 1.54
N GLU A 35 -5.08 -1.00 2.59
CA GLU A 35 -6.06 -0.01 3.02
C GLU A 35 -5.45 0.91 4.07
N ILE A 36 -5.71 2.20 3.96
CA ILE A 36 -5.28 3.19 4.94
C ILE A 36 -6.51 3.71 5.66
N LYS A 37 -6.55 3.52 6.98
CA LYS A 37 -7.70 3.87 7.83
C LYS A 37 -7.23 4.63 9.05
N GLN A 38 -8.07 5.53 9.56
CA GLN A 38 -7.82 6.11 10.87
C GLN A 38 -8.43 5.20 11.94
N GLU A 39 -7.58 4.72 12.84
CA GLU A 39 -8.01 3.95 14.01
C GLU A 39 -7.74 4.74 15.29
N LYS A 40 -8.53 4.44 16.32
CA LYS A 40 -8.42 5.08 17.62
C LYS A 40 -7.50 4.24 18.50
N GLY A 41 -6.41 4.86 18.98
CA GLY A 41 -5.47 4.23 19.91
C GLY A 41 -6.02 4.10 21.33
N ALA A 42 -5.33 3.32 22.16
CA ALA A 42 -5.68 3.11 23.58
C ALA A 42 -5.61 4.39 24.42
N ASP A 43 -4.85 5.38 23.95
CA ASP A 43 -4.70 6.73 24.49
C ASP A 43 -5.77 7.72 23.99
N ASN A 44 -6.76 7.24 23.23
CA ASN A 44 -7.74 8.03 22.49
C ASN A 44 -7.19 8.88 21.32
N GLY A 45 -5.91 8.73 20.94
CA GLY A 45 -5.34 9.36 19.76
C GLY A 45 -5.89 8.78 18.46
N LYS A 46 -5.86 9.54 17.36
CA LYS A 46 -6.20 9.06 16.01
C LYS A 46 -4.92 8.77 15.24
N TYR A 47 -4.76 7.53 14.80
CA TYR A 47 -3.56 7.06 14.11
C TYR A 47 -3.91 6.61 12.69
N GLY A 48 -3.06 6.96 11.72
CA GLY A 48 -3.12 6.37 10.40
C GLY A 48 -2.59 4.94 10.46
N VAL A 49 -3.46 3.97 10.24
CA VAL A 49 -3.11 2.55 10.18
C VAL A 49 -3.11 2.12 8.72
N VAL A 50 -2.00 1.50 8.29
CA VAL A 50 -1.87 0.89 6.97
C VAL A 50 -2.03 -0.61 7.15
N LYS A 51 -3.04 -1.19 6.50
CA LYS A 51 -3.31 -2.62 6.54
C LYS A 51 -3.16 -3.21 5.15
N ILE A 52 -2.18 -4.10 4.98
CA ILE A 52 -2.06 -4.89 3.75
C ILE A 52 -3.26 -5.82 3.68
N THR A 53 -4.03 -5.73 2.59
CA THR A 53 -5.21 -6.58 2.38
C THR A 53 -4.91 -7.73 1.44
N HIS A 54 -4.15 -7.48 0.38
CA HIS A 54 -3.79 -8.51 -0.61
C HIS A 54 -2.36 -8.33 -1.10
N ILE A 55 -1.70 -9.46 -1.37
CA ILE A 55 -0.41 -9.54 -2.03
C ILE A 55 -0.58 -10.48 -3.22
N HIS A 56 -0.33 -9.98 -4.43
CA HIS A 56 -0.36 -10.76 -5.65
C HIS A 56 1.06 -10.89 -6.19
N ASN A 57 1.56 -12.12 -6.23
CA ASN A 57 2.81 -12.44 -6.93
C ASN A 57 2.49 -12.73 -8.38
N ILE A 58 3.23 -12.09 -9.29
CA ILE A 58 3.08 -12.35 -10.73
C ILE A 58 4.15 -13.37 -11.12
N PRO A 59 3.75 -14.53 -11.69
CA PRO A 59 4.67 -15.57 -12.12
C PRO A 59 5.47 -15.19 -13.36
#